data_AF-A0A1F9DXW6-F1
#
_entry.id   AF-A0A1F9DXW6-F1
#
_cell.length_a   1.000
_cell.length_b   1.000
_cell.length_c   1.000
_cell.angle_alpha   90.00
_cell.angle_beta   90.00
_cell.angle_gamma   90.00
#
_symmetry.space_group_name_H-M   'P 1'
#
loop_
_entity.id
_entity.type
_entity.pdbx_description
1 polymer ?
#
loop_
_entity_poly.entity_id
_entity_poly.type
_entity_poly.pdbx_seq_one_letter_code
_entity_poly.pdbx_strand_id
1 'polypeptide(L)' 'EECVACGTCAEECPAEAIEEGEPYVINEEKCTECGSCS' A
#
# COMPACT_ATOMS: atom_id res chain seq x y z
N GLU A 1 -1.49 -6.83 -11.14
CA GLU A 1 -2.27 -5.78 -11.86
C GLU A 1 -3.78 -5.88 -11.60
N GLU A 2 -4.22 -6.50 -10.49
CA GLU A 2 -5.64 -6.62 -10.09
C GLU A 2 -5.94 -5.82 -8.82
N CYS A 3 -5.29 -4.66 -8.63
CA CYS A 3 -5.65 -3.79 -7.52
C CYS A 3 -7.01 -3.16 -7.83
N VAL A 4 -8.04 -3.55 -7.07
CA VAL A 4 -9.40 -2.99 -7.15
C VAL A 4 -9.59 -1.75 -6.27
N ALA A 5 -8.48 -1.17 -5.79
CA ALA A 5 -8.47 0.00 -4.92
C ALA A 5 -9.37 -0.13 -3.67
N CYS A 6 -9.46 -1.32 -3.05
CA CYS A 6 -10.31 -1.56 -1.88
C CYS A 6 -9.85 -0.87 -0.58
N GLY A 7 -8.60 -0.39 -0.52
CA GLY A 7 -8.07 0.34 0.64
C GLY A 7 -7.59 -0.51 1.82
N THR A 8 -7.90 -1.81 1.87
CA THR A 8 -7.57 -2.68 3.01
C THR A 8 -6.07 -2.71 3.33
N CYS A 9 -5.22 -2.89 2.32
CA CYS A 9 -3.77 -2.91 2.54
C CYS A 9 -3.21 -1.55 2.99
N ALA A 10 -3.86 -0.46 2.62
CA ALA A 10 -3.46 0.88 3.05
C ALA A 10 -3.77 1.11 4.54
N GLU A 11 -4.94 0.64 5.01
CA GLU A 11 -5.32 0.71 6.44
C GLU A 11 -4.43 -0.17 7.33
N GLU A 12 -4.00 -1.33 6.84
CA GLU A 12 -3.15 -2.27 7.59
C GLU A 12 -1.65 -1.99 7.47
N CYS A 13 -1.23 -1.02 6.64
CA CYS A 13 0.17 -0.73 6.42
C CYS A 13 0.82 -0.16 7.70
N PRO A 14 1.76 -0.88 8.35
CA PRO A 14 2.34 -0.44 9.61
C PRO A 14 3.24 0.79 9.48
N ALA A 15 3.64 1.13 8.25
CA ALA A 15 4.47 2.28 7.93
C ALA A 15 3.68 3.43 7.28
N GLU A 16 2.36 3.28 7.12
CA GLU A 16 1.51 4.25 6.43
C GLU A 16 2.12 4.67 5.08
N ALA A 17 2.68 3.69 4.37
CA ALA A 17 3.48 3.86 3.17
C ALA A 17 2.65 3.77 1.87
N ILE A 18 1.35 3.53 1.96
CA ILE A 18 0.47 3.35 0.80
C ILE A 18 -0.39 4.60 0.63
N GLU A 19 -0.31 5.22 -0.54
CA GLU A 19 -1.03 6.44 -0.90
C GLU A 19 -2.14 6.13 -1.94
N GLU A 20 -3.27 6.83 -1.85
CA GLU A 20 -4.42 6.62 -2.76
C GLU A 20 -4.05 6.88 -4.23
N GLY A 21 -4.47 5.97 -5.11
CA GLY A 21 -4.23 6.02 -6.55
C GLY A 21 -4.98 4.92 -7.31
N GLU A 22 -4.90 4.92 -8.65
CA GLU A 22 -5.47 3.89 -9.52
C GLU A 22 -4.38 3.23 -10.39
N PRO A 23 -3.66 2.20 -9.89
CA PRO A 23 -3.73 1.57 -8.56
C PRO A 23 -3.05 2.40 -7.45
N TYR A 24 -3.23 1.98 -6.19
CA TYR A 24 -2.53 2.59 -5.03
C TYR A 24 -1.01 2.64 -5.26
N VAL A 25 -0.38 3.68 -4.72
CA VAL A 25 1.05 3.94 -4.88
C VAL A 25 1.78 3.63 -3.58
N ILE A 26 2.88 2.88 -3.65
CA ILE A 26 3.72 2.59 -2.48
C ILE A 26 4.86 3.63 -2.44
N ASN A 27 4.95 4.34 -1.32
CA ASN A 27 6.06 5.22 -1.00
C ASN A 27 7.26 4.39 -0.54
N GLU A 28 8.24 4.20 -1.43
CA GLU A 28 9.44 3.39 -1.18
C GLU A 28 10.31 3.93 -0.04
N GLU A 29 10.28 5.24 0.24
CA GLU A 29 11.05 5.83 1.34
C GLU A 29 10.47 5.48 2.72
N LYS A 30 9.15 5.26 2.79
CA LYS A 30 8.46 4.82 4.01
C LYS A 30 8.35 3.30 4.12
N CYS A 31 8.40 2.59 2.99
CA CYS A 31 8.19 1.16 2.95
C CYS A 31 9.25 0.42 3.79
N THR A 32 8.80 -0.41 4.72
CA THR A 32 9.66 -1.25 5.57
C THR A 32 9.80 -2.68 5.04
N GLU A 33 9.34 -2.94 3.82
CA GLU A 33 9.34 -4.26 3.18
C GLU A 33 8.61 -5.35 4.00
N CYS A 34 7.57 -4.95 4.74
CA CYS A 34 6.83 -5.86 5.64
C CYS A 34 6.00 -6.96 4.94
N GLY A 35 5.67 -6.78 3.66
CA GLY A 35 4.95 -7.78 2.85
C GLY A 35 3.42 -7.83 3.03
N SER A 36 2.82 -6.95 3.84
CA SER A 36 1.37 -6.95 4.11
C SER A 36 0.47 -6.63 2.91
N CYS A 37 1.02 -6.04 1.84
CA CYS A 37 0.28 -5.56 0.68
C CYS A 37 0.56 -6.35 -0.62
N SER A 38 1.21 -7.52 -0.51
CA SER A 38 1.65 -8.35 -1.64
C SER A 38 0.53 -9.11 -2.35
#